data_AF-A0A951MGE3-F1
#
_entry.id   AF-A0A951MGE3-F1
#
_cell.length_a   1.000
_cell.length_b   1.000
_cell.length_c   1.000
_cell.angle_alpha   90.00
_cell.angle_beta   90.00
_cell.angle_gamma   90.00
#
_symmetry.space_group_name_H-M   'P 1'
#
loop_
_entity.id
_entity.type
_entity.pdbx_description
1 polymer ?
#
loop_
_entity_poly.entity_id
_entity_poly.type
_entity_poly.pdbx_seq_one_letter_code
_entity_poly.pdbx_strand_id
1 'polypeptide(L)'
;MKKITKTQLNHHLKTKSEKLHAAVQTALESLTYSQTNLNSEMLTAFLQMLEPEAATHLSTSYQQIDKDDTTFDVFIQDNTHSSSLEFTTKEGEPNKIILIENDLHLSGDIFIEDRITLIVTANITAKNVVVNGSLYTSGNLNCELLFGASSNDHETYIGKDISTTLIAENGHYTVAEGNIYAQHLMSFNNTIEGKTAMTIEGVSLDNEEEAILFYPNIPITNGYFDEKSFLLLIKNQPINTFFA
;
A
#
# COMPACT_ATOMS: atom_id res chain seq x y z
N MET A 1 3.24 21.56 2.60
CA MET A 1 2.56 20.89 1.48
C MET A 1 1.88 21.93 0.60
N LYS A 2 1.92 21.77 -0.73
CA LYS A 2 1.24 22.64 -1.70
C LYS A 2 0.27 21.79 -2.52
N LYS A 3 -1.00 22.20 -2.63
CA LYS A 3 -1.98 21.51 -3.47
C LYS A 3 -1.68 21.72 -4.95
N ILE A 4 -1.78 20.67 -5.76
CA ILE A 4 -1.59 20.68 -7.22
C ILE A 4 -2.76 19.99 -7.92
N THR A 5 -2.88 20.17 -9.23
CA THR A 5 -3.92 19.50 -10.04
C THR A 5 -3.45 18.12 -10.52
N LYS A 6 -4.40 17.25 -10.92
CA LYS A 6 -4.10 15.97 -11.59
C LYS A 6 -3.23 16.17 -12.85
N THR A 7 -3.48 17.23 -13.62
CA THR A 7 -2.67 17.57 -14.80
C THR A 7 -1.22 17.90 -14.42
N GLN A 8 -1.02 18.64 -13.33
CA GLN A 8 0.33 18.93 -12.81
C GLN A 8 1.01 17.65 -12.33
N LEU A 9 0.33 16.81 -11.54
CA LEU A 9 0.83 15.51 -11.11
C LEU A 9 1.31 14.67 -12.31
N ASN A 10 0.45 14.51 -13.32
CA ASN A 10 0.78 13.74 -14.53
C ASN A 10 2.01 14.31 -15.24
N HIS A 11 2.14 15.63 -15.31
CA HIS A 11 3.31 16.28 -15.90
C HIS A 11 4.60 16.00 -15.10
N HIS A 12 4.56 16.10 -13.78
CA HIS A 12 5.68 15.77 -12.89
C HIS A 12 6.12 14.31 -13.08
N LEU A 13 5.17 13.36 -13.03
CA LEU A 13 5.46 11.93 -13.15
C LEU A 13 6.05 11.57 -14.52
N LYS A 14 5.44 12.03 -15.63
CA LYS A 14 5.96 11.76 -16.98
C LYS A 14 7.38 12.29 -17.17
N THR A 15 7.68 13.44 -16.59
CA THR A 15 9.01 14.06 -16.71
C THR A 15 10.07 13.28 -15.94
N LYS A 16 9.69 12.58 -14.87
CA LYS A 16 10.62 11.84 -14.00
C LYS A 16 10.78 10.38 -14.39
N SER A 17 9.68 9.68 -14.69
CA SER A 17 9.68 8.27 -15.06
C SER A 17 8.37 7.87 -15.75
N GLU A 18 8.46 7.46 -17.02
CA GLU A 18 7.31 6.95 -17.76
C GLU A 18 6.72 5.68 -17.13
N LYS A 19 7.57 4.80 -16.60
CA LYS A 19 7.14 3.58 -15.90
C LYS A 19 6.35 3.91 -14.63
N LEU A 20 6.87 4.82 -13.80
CA LEU A 20 6.19 5.26 -12.58
C LEU A 20 4.85 5.92 -12.94
N HIS A 21 4.86 6.78 -13.97
CA HIS A 21 3.63 7.39 -14.46
C HIS A 21 2.59 6.34 -14.87
N ALA A 22 3.00 5.30 -15.61
CA ALA A 22 2.09 4.23 -16.03
C ALA A 22 1.51 3.46 -14.82
N ALA A 23 2.35 3.04 -13.88
CA ALA A 23 1.93 2.35 -12.67
C ALA A 23 0.92 3.18 -11.86
N VAL A 24 1.24 4.46 -11.61
CA VAL A 24 0.34 5.38 -10.90
C VAL A 24 -0.96 5.60 -11.66
N GLN A 25 -0.94 5.76 -13.01
CA GLN A 25 -2.20 5.93 -13.76
C GLN A 25 -3.11 4.72 -13.59
N THR A 26 -2.60 3.49 -13.70
CA THR A 26 -3.41 2.28 -13.56
C THR A 26 -4.10 2.22 -12.20
N ALA A 27 -3.40 2.58 -11.12
CA ALA A 27 -3.98 2.62 -9.78
C ALA A 27 -4.95 3.79 -9.57
N LEU A 28 -4.65 4.96 -10.12
CA LEU A 28 -5.61 6.09 -10.06
C LEU A 28 -6.86 5.81 -10.89
N GLU A 29 -6.73 5.07 -11.97
CA GLU A 29 -7.86 4.61 -12.77
C GLU A 29 -8.70 3.59 -11.99
N SER A 30 -8.11 2.59 -11.33
CA SER A 30 -8.87 1.63 -10.51
C SER A 30 -9.64 2.29 -9.37
N LEU A 31 -9.06 3.30 -8.71
CA LEU A 31 -9.72 4.13 -7.71
C LEU A 31 -10.93 4.92 -8.28
N THR A 32 -10.92 5.21 -9.57
CA THR A 32 -12.06 5.85 -10.27
C THR A 32 -13.01 4.85 -10.94
N TYR A 33 -12.55 3.64 -11.28
CA TYR A 33 -13.33 2.60 -11.97
C TYR A 33 -14.17 1.75 -11.03
N SER A 34 -13.81 1.67 -9.73
CA SER A 34 -14.73 1.17 -8.70
C SER A 34 -16.08 1.92 -8.67
N GLN A 35 -16.19 3.05 -9.39
CA GLN A 35 -17.42 3.83 -9.53
C GLN A 35 -18.17 3.71 -10.86
N THR A 36 -17.60 3.16 -11.94
CA THR A 36 -18.22 3.30 -13.28
C THR A 36 -18.83 2.03 -13.87
N ASN A 37 -18.72 0.87 -13.22
CA ASN A 37 -19.07 -0.41 -13.86
C ASN A 37 -20.19 -1.22 -13.20
N LEU A 38 -21.27 -0.56 -12.82
CA LEU A 38 -22.58 -1.04 -13.25
C LEU A 38 -23.30 0.13 -13.92
N ASN A 39 -23.42 0.09 -15.25
CA ASN A 39 -24.31 1.03 -15.91
C ASN A 39 -25.71 0.88 -15.26
N SER A 40 -26.42 1.98 -15.06
CA SER A 40 -27.69 1.97 -14.32
C SER A 40 -28.70 0.98 -14.91
N GLU A 41 -28.62 0.70 -16.20
CA GLU A 41 -29.46 -0.29 -16.89
C GLU A 41 -29.11 -1.74 -16.50
N MET A 42 -27.83 -2.07 -16.31
CA MET A 42 -27.32 -3.39 -15.91
C MET A 42 -27.53 -3.63 -14.42
N LEU A 43 -27.34 -2.62 -13.57
CA LEU A 43 -27.73 -2.71 -12.17
C LEU A 43 -29.24 -2.91 -12.06
N THR A 44 -30.03 -2.15 -12.83
CA THR A 44 -31.50 -2.32 -12.84
C THR A 44 -31.91 -3.71 -13.33
N ALA A 45 -31.31 -4.21 -14.41
CA ALA A 45 -31.56 -5.55 -14.92
C ALA A 45 -31.16 -6.63 -13.90
N PHE A 46 -30.02 -6.48 -13.21
CA PHE A 46 -29.58 -7.40 -12.16
C PHE A 46 -30.49 -7.37 -10.93
N LEU A 47 -30.87 -6.18 -10.46
CA LEU A 47 -31.79 -6.01 -9.33
C LEU A 47 -33.19 -6.57 -9.65
N GLN A 48 -33.64 -6.50 -10.90
CA GLN A 48 -34.91 -7.11 -11.36
C GLN A 48 -34.87 -8.65 -11.38
N MET A 49 -33.69 -9.26 -11.39
CA MET A 49 -33.52 -10.72 -11.34
C MET A 49 -33.46 -11.26 -9.90
N LEU A 50 -33.43 -10.38 -8.90
CA LEU A 50 -33.35 -10.73 -7.49
C LEU A 50 -34.73 -10.67 -6.83
N GLU A 51 -34.90 -11.46 -5.76
CA GLU A 51 -36.06 -11.33 -4.89
C GLU A 51 -36.13 -9.91 -4.27
N PRO A 52 -37.33 -9.34 -4.07
CA PRO A 52 -37.50 -7.93 -3.69
C PRO A 52 -36.71 -7.48 -2.46
N GLU A 53 -36.55 -8.37 -1.48
CA GLU A 53 -35.80 -8.12 -0.25
C GLU A 53 -34.28 -8.01 -0.53
N ALA A 54 -33.73 -8.92 -1.34
CA ALA A 54 -32.33 -8.89 -1.75
C ALA A 54 -32.01 -7.67 -2.65
N ALA A 55 -32.93 -7.34 -3.56
CA ALA A 55 -32.81 -6.15 -4.41
C ALA A 55 -32.82 -4.85 -3.59
N THR A 56 -33.65 -4.79 -2.54
CA THR A 56 -33.72 -3.64 -1.63
C THR A 56 -32.43 -3.53 -0.81
N HIS A 57 -31.94 -4.62 -0.23
CA HIS A 57 -30.68 -4.62 0.52
C HIS A 57 -29.48 -4.20 -0.34
N LEU A 58 -29.38 -4.71 -1.57
CA LEU A 58 -28.30 -4.36 -2.50
C LEU A 58 -28.39 -2.92 -3.01
N SER A 59 -29.58 -2.43 -3.35
CA SER A 59 -29.77 -1.04 -3.78
C SER A 59 -29.49 -0.04 -2.66
N THR A 60 -29.86 -0.36 -1.42
CA THR A 60 -29.56 0.49 -0.26
C THR A 60 -28.05 0.53 0.01
N SER A 61 -27.37 -0.61 -0.11
CA SER A 61 -25.91 -0.69 0.04
C SER A 61 -25.18 0.05 -1.10
N TYR A 62 -25.69 -0.02 -2.33
CA TYR A 62 -25.14 0.71 -3.48
C TYR A 62 -25.31 2.22 -3.36
N GLN A 63 -26.47 2.70 -2.90
CA GLN A 63 -26.71 4.13 -2.67
C GLN A 63 -25.87 4.72 -1.52
N GLN A 64 -25.35 3.87 -0.63
CA GLN A 64 -24.39 4.27 0.40
C GLN A 64 -22.96 4.39 -0.15
N ILE A 65 -22.60 3.64 -1.20
CA ILE A 65 -21.29 3.70 -1.86
C ILE A 65 -21.14 5.00 -2.69
N ASP A 66 -22.25 5.59 -3.14
CA ASP A 66 -22.27 6.74 -4.09
C ASP A 66 -22.22 8.13 -3.41
N LYS A 67 -21.94 8.21 -2.10
CA LYS A 67 -21.92 9.49 -1.35
C LYS A 67 -20.62 9.88 -0.67
N ASP A 68 -19.65 8.98 -0.52
CA ASP A 68 -18.32 9.34 -0.03
C ASP A 68 -17.38 9.67 -1.21
N ASP A 69 -17.55 10.91 -1.67
CA ASP A 69 -16.52 11.83 -2.16
C ASP A 69 -15.24 11.21 -2.77
N THR A 70 -15.31 10.75 -4.03
CA THR A 70 -14.14 10.34 -4.82
C THR A 70 -13.37 11.51 -5.42
N THR A 71 -13.41 12.66 -4.77
CA THR A 71 -12.39 13.67 -5.00
C THR A 71 -11.14 13.23 -4.21
N PHE A 72 -9.99 13.19 -4.87
CA PHE A 72 -8.71 13.08 -4.17
C PHE A 72 -7.97 14.40 -4.26
N ASP A 73 -7.33 14.77 -3.17
CA ASP A 73 -6.50 15.95 -3.12
C ASP A 73 -5.04 15.58 -3.39
N VAL A 74 -4.42 16.26 -4.36
CA VAL A 74 -3.01 16.06 -4.69
C VAL A 74 -2.16 17.13 -4.03
N PHE A 75 -1.17 16.71 -3.26
CA PHE A 75 -0.21 17.57 -2.60
C PHE A 75 1.20 17.26 -3.08
N ILE A 76 1.99 18.30 -3.31
CA ILE A 76 3.45 18.19 -3.39
C ILE A 76 4.06 18.60 -2.05
N GLN A 77 5.04 17.83 -1.59
CA GLN A 77 5.77 18.05 -0.36
C GLN A 77 7.28 18.01 -0.63
N ASP A 78 7.97 19.05 -0.15
CA ASP A 78 9.42 19.01 -0.05
C ASP A 78 9.84 18.07 1.09
N ASN A 79 11.01 17.44 0.95
CA ASN A 79 11.57 16.61 2.01
C ASN A 79 11.77 17.47 3.26
N THR A 80 11.09 17.12 4.36
CA THR A 80 11.19 17.82 5.63
C THR A 80 12.41 17.31 6.39
N HIS A 81 13.04 18.13 7.23
CA HIS A 81 14.14 17.69 8.11
C HIS A 81 13.67 16.75 9.25
N SER A 82 12.57 16.02 9.06
CA SER A 82 12.03 15.09 10.03
C SER A 82 12.80 13.78 10.00
N SER A 83 12.90 13.11 11.15
CA SER A 83 13.42 11.74 11.23
C SER A 83 12.42 10.70 10.74
N SER A 84 11.12 11.00 10.73
CA SER A 84 10.03 10.11 10.35
C SER A 84 8.89 10.86 9.65
N LEU A 85 8.05 10.14 8.90
CA LEU A 85 6.86 10.68 8.24
C LEU A 85 5.65 9.82 8.56
N GLU A 86 4.57 10.46 8.96
CA GLU A 86 3.29 9.83 9.23
C GLU A 86 2.23 10.56 8.40
N PHE A 87 1.61 9.84 7.48
CA PHE A 87 0.58 10.36 6.60
C PHE A 87 -0.77 9.77 6.98
N THR A 88 -1.63 10.62 7.54
CA THR A 88 -2.97 10.26 8.00
C THR A 88 -4.03 11.24 7.47
N THR A 89 -5.26 10.80 7.54
CA THR A 89 -6.48 11.49 7.17
C THR A 89 -7.42 11.53 8.35
N LYS A 90 -8.28 12.53 8.41
CA LYS A 90 -9.36 12.59 9.40
C LYS A 90 -10.64 11.98 8.83
N GLU A 91 -11.56 11.62 9.71
CA GLU A 91 -12.91 11.19 9.30
C GLU A 91 -13.55 12.29 8.42
N GLY A 92 -14.08 11.89 7.26
CA GLY A 92 -14.66 12.80 6.27
C GLY A 92 -13.66 13.58 5.41
N GLU A 93 -12.34 13.39 5.56
CA GLU A 93 -11.37 13.91 4.59
C GLU A 93 -11.34 13.03 3.32
N PRO A 94 -11.18 13.64 2.14
CA PRO A 94 -11.00 12.90 0.90
C PRO A 94 -9.69 12.10 0.89
N ASN A 95 -9.60 11.12 -0.01
CA ASN A 95 -8.34 10.43 -0.32
C ASN A 95 -7.26 11.46 -0.69
N LYS A 96 -6.00 11.21 -0.29
CA LYS A 96 -4.90 12.14 -0.60
C LYS A 96 -3.81 11.45 -1.40
N ILE A 97 -3.30 12.16 -2.39
CA ILE A 97 -2.07 11.81 -3.10
C ILE A 97 -0.98 12.76 -2.64
N ILE A 98 0.15 12.21 -2.20
CA ILE A 98 1.30 12.99 -1.74
C ILE A 98 2.47 12.69 -2.68
N LEU A 99 2.99 13.73 -3.34
CA LEU A 99 4.15 13.66 -4.23
C LEU A 99 5.39 14.24 -3.54
N ILE A 100 6.47 13.48 -3.50
CA ILE A 100 7.81 13.90 -3.08
C ILE A 100 8.78 13.67 -4.25
N GLU A 101 9.48 14.71 -4.70
CA GLU A 101 10.28 14.61 -5.92
C GLU A 101 11.76 14.27 -5.71
N ASN A 102 12.24 14.37 -4.47
CA ASN A 102 13.64 14.19 -4.10
C ASN A 102 13.83 12.91 -3.28
N ASP A 103 15.08 12.48 -3.13
CA ASP A 103 15.41 11.33 -2.28
C ASP A 103 14.89 11.56 -0.86
N LEU A 104 14.22 10.54 -0.32
CA LEU A 104 13.67 10.53 1.02
C LEU A 104 14.60 9.71 1.92
N HIS A 105 15.35 10.40 2.78
CA HIS A 105 16.26 9.80 3.74
C HIS A 105 15.79 10.10 5.16
N LEU A 106 15.25 9.08 5.82
CA LEU A 106 14.70 9.15 7.16
C LEU A 106 15.45 8.16 8.05
N SER A 107 15.78 8.58 9.28
CA SER A 107 16.38 7.69 10.28
C SER A 107 15.33 6.86 11.04
N GLY A 108 14.06 7.19 10.87
CA GLY A 108 12.90 6.57 11.49
C GLY A 108 11.89 6.11 10.45
N ASP A 109 10.63 6.03 10.86
CA ASP A 109 9.61 5.28 10.12
C ASP A 109 8.85 6.14 9.09
N ILE A 110 8.29 5.46 8.08
CA ILE A 110 7.26 5.96 7.20
C ILE A 110 5.98 5.19 7.50
N PHE A 111 4.90 5.89 7.79
CA PHE A 111 3.55 5.31 7.93
C PHE A 111 2.62 5.96 6.91
N ILE A 112 1.91 5.12 6.13
CA ILE A 112 0.97 5.52 5.09
C ILE A 112 -0.39 4.88 5.40
N GLU A 113 -1.34 5.68 5.84
CA GLU A 113 -2.72 5.24 6.09
C GLU A 113 -3.46 4.83 4.80
N ASP A 114 -4.50 4.01 4.92
CA ASP A 114 -5.33 3.45 3.84
C ASP A 114 -5.74 4.48 2.75
N ARG A 115 -6.21 5.65 3.16
CA ARG A 115 -6.69 6.71 2.24
C ARG A 115 -5.57 7.58 1.66
N ILE A 116 -4.31 7.18 1.82
CA ILE A 116 -3.14 7.89 1.31
C ILE A 116 -2.45 7.10 0.20
N THR A 117 -2.17 7.78 -0.91
CA THR A 117 -1.20 7.32 -1.92
C THR A 117 0.06 8.19 -1.83
N LEU A 118 1.18 7.59 -1.42
CA LEU A 118 2.49 8.25 -1.43
C LEU A 118 3.22 7.93 -2.73
N ILE A 119 3.70 8.96 -3.42
CA ILE A 119 4.50 8.85 -4.63
C ILE A 119 5.83 9.56 -4.41
N VAL A 120 6.94 8.83 -4.55
CA VAL A 120 8.30 9.37 -4.44
C VAL A 120 9.03 9.19 -5.77
N THR A 121 9.39 10.28 -6.46
CA THR A 121 10.07 10.17 -7.78
C THR A 121 11.58 9.92 -7.68
N ALA A 122 12.03 9.36 -6.57
CA ALA A 122 13.43 9.23 -6.17
C ALA A 122 13.58 8.06 -5.17
N ASN A 123 14.78 7.85 -4.62
CA ASN A 123 15.01 6.73 -3.69
C ASN A 123 14.37 6.98 -2.33
N ILE A 124 14.02 5.89 -1.64
CA ILE A 124 13.53 5.90 -0.27
C ILE A 124 14.52 5.13 0.60
N THR A 125 14.90 5.73 1.71
CA THR A 125 15.62 5.08 2.80
C THR A 125 14.98 5.47 4.11
N ALA A 126 14.50 4.48 4.85
CA ALA A 126 13.82 4.67 6.13
C ALA A 126 14.17 3.50 7.06
N LYS A 127 13.87 3.61 8.35
CA LYS A 127 13.99 2.48 9.27
C LYS A 127 12.90 1.45 8.96
N ASN A 128 11.63 1.82 9.13
CA ASN A 128 10.49 0.97 8.77
C ASN A 128 9.60 1.70 7.77
N VAL A 129 8.96 0.95 6.89
CA VAL A 129 7.95 1.45 5.95
C VAL A 129 6.69 0.61 6.12
N VAL A 130 5.65 1.23 6.69
CA VAL A 130 4.33 0.63 6.91
C VAL A 130 3.35 1.25 5.94
N VAL A 131 2.73 0.40 5.12
CA VAL A 131 1.90 0.78 3.98
C VAL A 131 0.53 0.15 4.11
N ASN A 132 -0.43 0.90 4.64
CA ASN A 132 -1.83 0.51 4.64
C ASN A 132 -2.54 1.08 3.41
N GLY A 133 -2.14 2.28 2.96
CA GLY A 133 -2.54 2.86 1.68
C GLY A 133 -1.67 2.36 0.54
N SER A 134 -1.31 3.23 -0.40
CA SER A 134 -0.46 2.86 -1.54
C SER A 134 0.89 3.59 -1.54
N LEU A 135 1.94 2.92 -2.02
CA LEU A 135 3.29 3.47 -2.16
C LEU A 135 3.84 3.25 -3.56
N TYR A 136 4.29 4.32 -4.21
CA TYR A 136 4.93 4.29 -5.51
C TYR A 136 6.28 4.98 -5.47
N THR A 137 7.30 4.37 -6.06
CA THR A 137 8.57 5.04 -6.30
C THR A 137 9.19 4.70 -7.65
N SER A 138 9.95 5.64 -8.24
CA SER A 138 10.81 5.35 -9.39
C SER A 138 12.23 4.94 -9.01
N GLY A 139 12.58 5.00 -7.72
CA GLY A 139 13.91 4.69 -7.19
C GLY A 139 13.98 3.34 -6.50
N ASN A 140 15.05 3.16 -5.71
CA ASN A 140 15.22 2.03 -4.81
C ASN A 140 14.48 2.28 -3.50
N LEU A 141 14.08 1.20 -2.83
CA LEU A 141 13.59 1.21 -1.45
C LEU A 141 14.58 0.44 -0.57
N ASN A 142 15.13 1.13 0.44
CA ASN A 142 15.97 0.53 1.48
C ASN A 142 15.32 0.73 2.85
N CYS A 143 15.04 -0.35 3.57
CA CYS A 143 14.52 -0.28 4.94
C CYS A 143 14.91 -1.51 5.78
N GLU A 144 14.62 -1.50 7.07
CA GLU A 144 14.69 -2.72 7.90
C GLU A 144 13.38 -3.52 7.76
N LEU A 145 12.23 -2.84 7.76
CA LEU A 145 10.92 -3.44 7.54
C LEU A 145 10.20 -2.81 6.35
N LEU A 146 9.65 -3.64 5.48
CA LEU A 146 8.54 -3.28 4.60
C LEU A 146 7.32 -4.08 5.03
N PHE A 147 6.29 -3.39 5.52
CA PHE A 147 5.03 -4.01 5.94
C PHE A 147 3.87 -3.45 5.13
N GLY A 148 3.23 -4.29 4.33
CA GLY A 148 2.02 -3.95 3.58
C GLY A 148 0.78 -4.56 4.24
N ALA A 149 -0.20 -3.75 4.62
CA ALA A 149 -1.41 -4.19 5.32
C ALA A 149 -2.66 -3.47 4.80
N SER A 150 -3.12 -3.88 3.61
CA SER A 150 -4.25 -3.24 2.93
C SER A 150 -5.43 -4.16 2.64
N SER A 151 -5.42 -5.40 3.14
CA SER A 151 -6.51 -6.36 2.89
C SER A 151 -6.91 -6.51 1.41
N ASN A 152 -5.94 -6.39 0.50
CA ASN A 152 -5.98 -6.49 -0.96
C ASN A 152 -6.45 -5.25 -1.72
N ASP A 153 -6.57 -4.10 -1.04
CA ASP A 153 -7.08 -2.87 -1.66
C ASP A 153 -5.98 -1.98 -2.24
N HIS A 154 -4.71 -2.21 -1.85
CA HIS A 154 -3.60 -1.36 -2.21
C HIS A 154 -2.32 -2.13 -2.59
N GLU A 155 -1.35 -1.37 -3.12
CA GLU A 155 -0.08 -1.93 -3.56
C GLU A 155 1.13 -1.06 -3.19
N THR A 156 2.29 -1.69 -3.21
CA THR A 156 3.60 -1.06 -3.17
C THR A 156 4.35 -1.35 -4.46
N TYR A 157 4.58 -0.31 -5.24
CA TYR A 157 5.32 -0.37 -6.51
C TYR A 157 6.67 0.33 -6.38
N ILE A 158 7.75 -0.41 -6.65
CA ILE A 158 9.12 0.07 -6.60
C ILE A 158 9.74 -0.03 -7.99
N GLY A 159 10.10 1.10 -8.57
CA GLY A 159 10.60 1.18 -9.95
C GLY A 159 12.01 0.63 -10.17
N LYS A 160 12.72 0.29 -9.09
CA LYS A 160 14.04 -0.37 -9.12
C LYS A 160 14.08 -1.52 -8.10
N ASP A 161 15.07 -1.55 -7.21
CA ASP A 161 15.30 -2.63 -6.27
C ASP A 161 14.68 -2.35 -4.89
N ILE A 162 14.28 -3.42 -4.20
CA ILE A 162 13.96 -3.43 -2.77
C ILE A 162 15.09 -4.13 -2.03
N SER A 163 15.62 -3.48 -0.99
CA SER A 163 16.55 -4.09 -0.04
C SER A 163 16.00 -3.93 1.37
N THR A 164 15.73 -5.04 2.05
CA THR A 164 15.16 -5.00 3.41
C THR A 164 15.63 -6.14 4.31
N THR A 165 15.45 -5.99 5.63
CA THR A 165 15.64 -7.12 6.55
C THR A 165 14.41 -8.02 6.51
N LEU A 166 13.20 -7.45 6.59
CA LEU A 166 11.96 -8.19 6.56
C LEU A 166 10.97 -7.56 5.58
N ILE A 167 10.36 -8.39 4.74
CA ILE A 167 9.09 -8.07 4.08
C ILE A 167 7.99 -8.84 4.80
N ALA A 168 6.99 -8.12 5.28
CA ALA A 168 5.78 -8.67 5.87
C ALA A 168 4.56 -8.19 5.06
N GLU A 169 3.64 -9.09 4.78
CA GLU A 169 2.48 -8.82 3.94
C GLU A 169 1.21 -9.36 4.60
N ASN A 170 0.18 -8.52 4.66
CA ASN A 170 -1.10 -8.78 5.32
C ASN A 170 -2.27 -8.43 4.39
N GLY A 171 -2.30 -9.05 3.21
CA GLY A 171 -3.17 -8.69 2.11
C GLY A 171 -2.66 -7.46 1.38
N HIS A 172 -1.44 -7.48 0.84
CA HIS A 172 -0.89 -6.32 0.11
C HIS A 172 0.00 -6.73 -1.07
N TYR A 173 -0.28 -6.19 -2.27
CA TYR A 173 0.56 -6.48 -3.43
C TYR A 173 1.86 -5.68 -3.37
N THR A 174 3.01 -6.34 -3.51
CA THR A 174 4.31 -5.65 -3.60
C THR A 174 5.02 -6.05 -4.87
N VAL A 175 5.42 -5.07 -5.68
CA VAL A 175 6.18 -5.31 -6.89
C VAL A 175 7.41 -4.42 -6.96
N ALA A 176 8.53 -5.02 -7.34
CA ALA A 176 9.75 -4.33 -7.72
C ALA A 176 10.06 -4.60 -9.20
N GLU A 177 10.29 -3.56 -10.00
CA GLU A 177 10.74 -3.74 -11.39
C GLU A 177 12.13 -4.37 -11.48
N GLY A 178 12.97 -4.13 -10.46
CA GLY A 178 14.29 -4.72 -10.33
C GLY A 178 14.26 -6.00 -9.50
N ASN A 179 15.17 -6.06 -8.55
CA ASN A 179 15.36 -7.19 -7.64
C ASN A 179 14.69 -6.91 -6.29
N ILE A 180 14.30 -7.99 -5.62
CA ILE A 180 14.00 -7.96 -4.19
C ILE A 180 15.10 -8.74 -3.45
N TYR A 181 15.75 -8.06 -2.52
CA TYR A 181 16.67 -8.65 -1.56
C TYR A 181 16.08 -8.49 -0.17
N ALA A 182 15.75 -9.61 0.49
CA ALA A 182 15.32 -9.59 1.87
C ALA A 182 16.02 -10.66 2.70
N GLN A 183 16.28 -10.37 3.97
CA GLN A 183 16.77 -11.42 4.88
C GLN A 183 15.64 -12.40 5.22
N HIS A 184 14.43 -11.88 5.43
CA HIS A 184 13.26 -12.66 5.83
C HIS A 184 12.00 -12.24 5.06
N LEU A 185 11.07 -13.18 4.92
CA LEU A 185 9.79 -12.98 4.27
C LEU A 185 8.66 -13.56 5.12
N MET A 186 7.56 -12.81 5.22
CA MET A 186 6.26 -13.30 5.68
C MET A 186 5.17 -12.85 4.70
N SER A 187 4.53 -13.79 4.01
CA SER A 187 3.53 -13.48 3.00
C SER A 187 2.51 -14.59 2.91
N PHE A 188 1.24 -14.29 3.17
CA PHE A 188 0.20 -15.30 3.29
C PHE A 188 -0.93 -15.14 2.28
N ASN A 189 -1.14 -13.94 1.75
CA ASN A 189 -2.39 -13.62 1.06
C ASN A 189 -2.19 -12.99 -0.31
N ASN A 190 -1.03 -12.39 -0.60
CA ASN A 190 -0.76 -11.78 -1.90
C ASN A 190 0.63 -12.09 -2.45
N THR A 191 0.83 -11.63 -3.67
CA THR A 191 2.09 -11.77 -4.40
C THR A 191 3.07 -10.66 -4.02
N ILE A 192 4.29 -11.07 -3.69
CA ILE A 192 5.47 -10.23 -3.65
C ILE A 192 6.37 -10.63 -4.82
N GLU A 193 6.64 -9.72 -5.75
CA GLU A 193 7.35 -10.02 -6.99
C GLU A 193 8.51 -9.04 -7.23
N GLY A 194 9.71 -9.58 -7.38
CA GLY A 194 10.82 -8.89 -8.03
C GLY A 194 10.92 -9.34 -9.48
N LYS A 195 10.58 -8.46 -10.44
CA LYS A 195 10.48 -8.82 -11.87
C LYS A 195 11.81 -9.29 -12.46
N THR A 196 12.93 -8.88 -11.88
CA THR A 196 14.26 -9.38 -12.28
C THR A 196 14.64 -10.63 -11.48
N ALA A 197 14.59 -10.53 -10.15
CA ALA A 197 14.84 -11.65 -9.24
C ALA A 197 14.29 -11.35 -7.83
N MET A 198 14.11 -12.41 -7.04
CA MET A 198 13.82 -12.32 -5.61
C MET A 198 14.74 -13.26 -4.86
N THR A 199 15.47 -12.72 -3.87
CA THR A 199 16.41 -13.46 -3.02
C THR A 199 16.00 -13.28 -1.57
N ILE A 200 15.70 -14.39 -0.90
CA ILE A 200 15.44 -14.47 0.53
C ILE A 200 16.58 -15.27 1.17
N GLU A 201 17.34 -14.65 2.07
CA GLU A 201 18.53 -15.29 2.65
C GLU A 201 18.20 -16.25 3.81
N GLY A 202 17.20 -15.90 4.60
CA GLY A 202 16.79 -16.60 5.82
C GLY A 202 15.41 -17.22 5.70
N VAL A 203 14.63 -17.09 6.77
CA VAL A 203 13.29 -17.69 6.88
C VAL A 203 12.29 -17.01 5.92
N SER A 204 11.54 -17.84 5.20
CA SER A 204 10.38 -17.45 4.39
C SER A 204 9.16 -18.18 4.94
N LEU A 205 8.17 -17.43 5.41
CA LEU A 205 6.91 -17.95 5.94
C LEU A 205 5.79 -17.68 4.96
N ASP A 206 5.18 -18.74 4.43
CA ASP A 206 4.10 -18.68 3.46
C ASP A 206 2.78 -19.30 3.96
N ASN A 207 2.76 -19.77 5.21
CA ASN A 207 1.58 -20.34 5.85
C ASN A 207 1.50 -19.99 7.35
N GLU A 208 0.28 -20.01 7.87
CA GLU A 208 -0.03 -19.60 9.24
C GLU A 208 0.58 -20.52 10.30
N GLU A 209 0.66 -21.83 10.01
CA GLU A 209 1.11 -22.84 10.98
C GLU A 209 2.58 -22.62 11.36
N GLU A 210 3.43 -22.34 10.36
CA GLU A 210 4.84 -22.00 10.59
C GLU A 210 4.98 -20.64 11.27
N ALA A 211 4.15 -19.67 10.89
CA ALA A 211 4.21 -18.33 11.46
C ALA A 211 3.92 -18.30 12.96
N ILE A 212 2.99 -19.12 13.45
CA ILE A 212 2.68 -19.24 14.88
C ILE A 212 3.89 -19.71 15.70
N LEU A 213 4.81 -20.49 15.11
CA LEU A 213 6.03 -20.96 15.79
C LEU A 213 7.02 -19.82 16.08
N PHE A 214 7.13 -18.88 15.15
CA PHE A 214 7.99 -17.70 15.30
C PHE A 214 7.29 -16.58 16.09
N TYR A 215 5.96 -16.53 16.04
CA TYR A 215 5.17 -15.42 16.56
C TYR A 215 3.95 -15.86 17.40
N PRO A 216 4.13 -16.60 18.50
CA PRO A 216 3.00 -17.12 19.28
C PRO A 216 2.13 -16.01 19.90
N ASN A 217 2.63 -14.78 19.97
CA ASN A 217 1.93 -13.62 20.54
C ASN A 217 1.31 -12.69 19.50
N ILE A 218 1.45 -12.99 18.20
CA ILE A 218 0.74 -12.25 17.15
C ILE A 218 -0.45 -13.13 16.74
N PRO A 219 -1.68 -12.76 17.10
CA PRO A 219 -2.85 -13.48 16.62
C PRO A 219 -2.85 -13.49 15.09
N ILE A 220 -2.97 -14.69 14.53
CA ILE A 220 -3.19 -14.91 13.10
C ILE A 220 -4.60 -15.48 12.96
N THR A 221 -5.42 -14.89 12.09
CA THR A 221 -6.79 -15.34 11.84
C THR A 221 -7.08 -15.27 10.36
N ASN A 222 -7.39 -16.42 9.76
CA ASN A 222 -7.67 -16.55 8.32
C ASN A 222 -6.56 -15.96 7.43
N GLY A 223 -5.30 -16.15 7.82
CA GLY A 223 -4.14 -15.69 7.07
C GLY A 223 -3.70 -14.28 7.41
N TYR A 224 -4.44 -13.56 8.27
CA TYR A 224 -4.14 -12.17 8.58
C TYR A 224 -3.57 -12.00 10.00
N PHE A 225 -2.52 -11.19 10.12
CA PHE A 225 -1.99 -10.75 11.40
C PHE A 225 -2.91 -9.72 12.05
N ASP A 226 -3.02 -9.74 13.38
CA ASP A 226 -3.46 -8.54 14.12
C ASP A 226 -2.42 -7.43 13.94
N GLU A 227 -2.73 -6.48 13.06
CA GLU A 227 -1.84 -5.39 12.65
C GLU A 227 -1.32 -4.62 13.87
N LYS A 228 -2.18 -4.34 14.85
CA LYS A 228 -1.81 -3.59 16.06
C LYS A 228 -0.77 -4.34 16.89
N SER A 229 -0.95 -5.65 17.08
CA SER A 229 0.00 -6.49 17.81
C SER A 229 1.32 -6.62 17.04
N PHE A 230 1.27 -6.77 15.72
CA PHE A 230 2.46 -6.79 14.87
C PHE A 230 3.26 -5.48 14.95
N LEU A 231 2.58 -4.35 14.77
CA LEU A 231 3.19 -3.02 14.88
C LEU A 231 3.77 -2.75 16.28
N LEU A 232 3.11 -3.24 17.33
CA LEU A 232 3.62 -3.14 18.69
C LEU A 232 4.88 -4.00 18.89
N LEU A 233 4.95 -5.17 18.26
CA LEU A 233 6.13 -6.05 18.33
C LEU A 233 7.35 -5.39 17.68
N ILE A 234 7.23 -4.91 16.44
CA ILE A 234 8.34 -4.26 15.70
C ILE A 234 8.84 -2.97 16.37
N LYS A 235 7.97 -2.30 17.13
CA LYS A 235 8.35 -1.11 17.89
C LYS A 235 9.21 -1.45 19.10
N ASN A 236 8.99 -2.62 19.70
CA ASN A 236 9.59 -3.03 20.96
C ASN A 236 10.79 -3.97 20.80
N GLN A 237 10.96 -4.58 19.63
CA GLN A 237 12.00 -5.58 19.38
C GLN A 237 12.66 -5.39 18.01
N PRO A 238 14.00 -5.55 17.90
CA PRO A 238 14.67 -5.58 16.61
C PRO A 238 14.19 -6.73 15.72
N ILE A 239 14.04 -6.49 14.42
CA ILE A 239 13.52 -7.50 13.47
C ILE A 239 14.35 -8.78 13.44
N ASN A 240 15.68 -8.66 13.58
CA ASN A 240 16.57 -9.82 13.56
C ASN A 240 16.40 -10.76 14.77
N THR A 241 15.70 -10.35 15.83
CA THR A 241 15.38 -11.25 16.95
C THR A 241 14.12 -12.07 16.71
N PHE A 242 13.40 -11.82 15.61
CA PHE A 242 12.13 -12.48 15.32
C PHE A 242 12.30 -13.94 14.86
N PHE A 243 13.44 -14.23 14.26
CA PHE A 243 13.74 -15.52 13.62
C PHE A 243 14.91 -16.26 14.28
N ALA A 244 15.21 -15.92 15.54
CA ALA A 244 16.36 -16.43 16.31
C ALA A 244 16.01 -17.63 17.20
#